data_AF-A0A6I5L0G0-F1
#
_entry.id   AF-A0A6I5L0G0-F1
#
_cell.length_a   1.000
_cell.length_b   1.000
_cell.length_c   1.000
_cell.angle_alpha   90.00
_cell.angle_beta   90.00
_cell.angle_gamma   90.00
#
_symmetry.space_group_name_H-M   'P 1'
#
loop_
_entity.id
_entity.type
_entity.pdbx_description
1 polymer ?
#
loop_
_entity_poly.entity_id
_entity_poly.type
_entity_poly.pdbx_seq_one_letter_code
_entity_poly.pdbx_strand_id
1 'polypeptide(L)'
;MKKLLFSSMLLASAFAVLGSMNAFRAIGKIDDSKSINQNISTNYSVKYQDCISQEDFPRDFNSMANHPSNSWDWSTMKVDASLKKYSKSMDSTLQSLNSIDAHNFIHQEFLRSKSMLENTDISDIRKYYHCEIMRMCYDSDRFLNHSSPVQL
;
A
#
# COMPACT_ATOMS: atom_id res chain seq x y z
N MET A 1 -36.55 -51.55 -24.43
CA MET A 1 -35.09 -51.39 -24.63
C MET A 1 -34.87 -49.89 -24.90
N LYS A 2 -34.38 -49.10 -23.92
CA LYS A 2 -32.97 -48.67 -23.72
C LYS A 2 -32.40 -48.00 -24.99
N LYS A 3 -32.01 -46.72 -25.07
CA LYS A 3 -31.49 -45.72 -24.11
C LYS A 3 -31.71 -44.28 -24.65
N LEU A 4 -32.04 -43.35 -23.76
CA LEU A 4 -31.89 -41.90 -23.95
C LEU A 4 -30.46 -41.52 -23.56
N LEU A 5 -29.70 -40.84 -24.44
CA LEU A 5 -28.40 -40.28 -24.11
C LEU A 5 -28.58 -38.82 -23.72
N PHE A 6 -28.70 -38.61 -22.40
CA PHE A 6 -28.60 -37.31 -21.73
C PHE A 6 -27.16 -36.78 -21.88
N SER A 7 -26.97 -35.84 -22.79
CA SER A 7 -25.81 -34.94 -22.79
C SER A 7 -26.23 -33.64 -22.12
N SER A 8 -26.22 -33.61 -20.80
CA SER A 8 -26.36 -32.39 -20.01
C SER A 8 -25.81 -32.61 -18.60
N MET A 9 -25.06 -31.64 -18.11
CA MET A 9 -24.55 -31.49 -16.73
C MET A 9 -23.51 -32.51 -16.26
N LEU A 10 -22.25 -32.25 -16.58
CA LEU A 10 -21.12 -32.63 -15.71
C LEU A 10 -19.95 -31.67 -15.97
N LEU A 11 -20.00 -30.46 -15.41
CA LEU A 11 -18.80 -29.65 -15.09
C LEU A 11 -19.21 -28.43 -14.26
N ALA A 12 -19.67 -28.70 -13.04
CA ALA A 12 -19.73 -27.74 -11.96
C ALA A 12 -19.31 -28.45 -10.67
N SER A 13 -18.04 -28.30 -10.29
CA SER A 13 -17.55 -28.33 -8.89
C SER A 13 -16.04 -28.54 -8.84
N ALA A 14 -15.29 -27.44 -8.87
CA ALA A 14 -14.05 -27.27 -8.10
C ALA A 14 -13.49 -25.87 -8.39
N PHE A 15 -13.88 -24.87 -7.60
CA PHE A 15 -13.05 -23.78 -7.09
C PHE A 15 -13.89 -22.99 -6.08
N ALA A 16 -14.19 -23.66 -4.96
CA ALA A 16 -14.80 -23.04 -3.80
C ALA A 16 -13.80 -23.11 -2.63
N VAL A 17 -12.72 -22.32 -2.70
CA VAL A 17 -11.92 -21.91 -1.54
C VAL A 17 -11.33 -20.54 -1.87
N LEU A 18 -11.32 -19.63 -0.89
CA LEU A 18 -10.81 -18.24 -0.90
C LEU A 18 -11.87 -17.14 -1.12
N GLY A 19 -12.94 -17.19 -0.33
CA GLY A 19 -13.88 -16.06 -0.18
C GLY A 19 -14.43 -15.95 1.24
N SER A 20 -13.70 -16.42 2.25
CA SER A 20 -14.08 -16.25 3.66
C SER A 20 -13.68 -14.85 4.15
N MET A 21 -14.49 -13.84 3.81
CA MET A 21 -14.54 -12.58 4.56
C MET A 21 -15.92 -12.49 5.18
N ASN A 22 -16.05 -13.07 6.36
CA ASN A 22 -17.25 -12.94 7.17
C ASN A 22 -17.06 -11.79 8.17
N ALA A 23 -18.14 -11.05 8.34
CA ALA A 23 -18.48 -10.25 9.51
C ALA A 23 -17.62 -9.01 9.81
N PHE A 24 -18.16 -7.84 9.45
CA PHE A 24 -18.52 -6.80 10.43
C PHE A 24 -19.40 -5.76 9.72
N ARG A 25 -20.72 -5.98 9.76
CA ARG A 25 -21.73 -4.96 9.44
C ARG A 25 -22.73 -4.92 10.59
N ALA A 26 -22.39 -4.17 11.62
CA ALA A 26 -23.33 -3.54 12.53
C ALA A 26 -22.54 -2.53 13.39
N ILE A 27 -23.21 -1.43 13.76
CA ILE A 27 -22.71 -0.21 14.43
C ILE A 27 -22.09 0.75 13.40
N GLY A 28 -22.58 1.94 13.13
CA GLY A 28 -23.59 2.80 13.75
C GLY A 28 -23.23 4.21 13.28
N LYS A 29 -24.22 4.99 12.81
CA LYS A 29 -24.07 6.40 12.43
C LYS A 29 -23.33 7.22 13.51
N ILE A 30 -22.50 8.18 13.10
CA ILE A 30 -22.25 9.54 13.65
C ILE A 30 -21.24 10.17 12.65
N ASP A 31 -21.60 11.08 11.74
CA ASP A 31 -21.97 12.50 11.82
C ASP A 31 -20.77 13.49 11.77
N ASP A 32 -21.09 14.67 11.27
CA ASP A 32 -20.36 15.69 10.52
C ASP A 32 -19.01 16.30 11.01
N SER A 33 -18.25 16.72 9.99
CA SER A 33 -17.44 17.94 9.80
C SER A 33 -16.72 18.62 10.99
N LYS A 34 -15.42 18.89 10.81
CA LYS A 34 -14.83 20.24 10.99
C LYS A 34 -13.41 20.34 10.42
N SER A 35 -13.22 21.24 9.46
CA SER A 35 -11.90 21.72 9.06
C SER A 35 -11.38 22.72 10.10
N ILE A 36 -10.14 22.54 10.56
CA ILE A 36 -9.44 23.56 11.34
C ILE A 36 -8.06 23.74 10.72
N ASN A 37 -7.90 24.87 10.01
CA ASN A 37 -6.62 25.44 9.61
C ASN A 37 -5.89 25.90 10.87
N GLN A 38 -4.69 25.36 11.14
CA GLN A 38 -3.75 25.98 12.06
C GLN A 38 -2.36 26.04 11.45
N ASN A 39 -1.83 27.26 11.49
CA ASN A 39 -0.57 27.73 10.98
C ASN A 39 0.58 27.08 11.79
N ILE A 40 1.50 26.40 11.12
CA ILE A 40 2.53 25.58 11.77
C ILE A 40 3.89 26.29 11.67
N SER A 41 4.36 26.78 12.82
CA SER A 41 5.74 27.18 13.07
C SER A 41 6.64 25.96 13.21
N THR A 42 7.82 26.03 12.60
CA THR A 42 8.81 24.97 12.42
C THR A 42 9.65 24.73 13.68
N ASN A 43 9.46 23.58 14.33
CA ASN A 43 10.51 22.85 15.08
C ASN A 43 9.96 21.49 15.55
N TYR A 44 10.32 20.41 14.86
CA TYR A 44 9.78 19.07 15.08
C TYR A 44 10.87 18.11 15.58
N SER A 45 10.75 17.63 16.82
CA SER A 45 11.55 16.52 17.35
C SER A 45 10.99 15.18 16.86
N VAL A 46 11.84 14.32 16.32
CA VAL A 46 11.49 12.99 15.78
C VAL A 46 11.06 12.04 16.91
N LYS A 47 9.98 11.26 16.71
CA LYS A 47 9.33 10.44 17.75
C LYS A 47 9.83 8.98 17.79
N TYR A 48 10.23 8.42 16.65
CA TYR A 48 10.75 7.06 16.53
C TYR A 48 12.23 7.10 16.11
N GLN A 49 13.08 6.33 16.78
CA GLN A 49 14.53 6.35 16.54
C GLN A 49 14.93 5.57 15.27
N ASP A 50 14.09 4.65 14.83
CA ASP A 50 14.31 3.76 13.69
C ASP A 50 13.39 4.16 12.54
N CYS A 51 13.43 5.43 12.11
CA CYS A 51 12.65 5.86 10.94
C CYS A 51 13.28 5.35 9.65
N ILE A 52 12.46 5.12 8.63
CA ILE A 52 12.96 4.89 7.28
C ILE A 52 13.75 6.13 6.84
N SER A 53 14.99 5.90 6.44
CA SER A 53 15.94 6.91 6.04
C SER A 53 16.27 6.79 4.54
N GLN A 54 16.91 7.81 3.98
CA GLN A 54 17.27 7.79 2.56
C GLN A 54 18.29 6.69 2.26
N GLU A 55 19.16 6.38 3.22
CA GLU A 55 20.17 5.33 3.15
C GLU A 55 19.59 3.91 3.18
N ASP A 56 18.32 3.74 3.58
CA ASP A 56 17.64 2.44 3.55
C ASP A 56 17.22 2.02 2.14
N PHE A 57 17.18 2.96 1.19
CA PHE A 57 16.85 2.68 -0.21
C PHE A 57 18.01 1.99 -0.93
N PRO A 58 17.74 1.11 -1.92
CA PRO A 58 18.76 0.54 -2.78
C PRO A 58 19.60 1.62 -3.47
N ARG A 59 20.90 1.38 -3.68
CA ARG A 59 21.80 2.37 -4.33
C ARG A 59 21.30 2.83 -5.70
N ASP A 60 20.72 1.90 -6.47
CA ASP A 60 20.21 2.16 -7.82
C ASP A 60 18.72 2.59 -7.83
N PHE A 61 18.18 2.99 -6.67
CA PHE A 61 16.77 3.34 -6.52
C PHE A 61 16.33 4.45 -7.48
N ASN A 62 17.12 5.51 -7.62
CA ASN A 62 16.76 6.61 -8.52
C ASN A 62 16.72 6.18 -9.98
N SER A 63 17.61 5.29 -10.42
CA SER A 63 17.56 4.72 -11.77
C SER A 63 16.40 3.76 -11.97
N MET A 64 15.97 3.03 -10.93
CA MET A 64 14.81 2.13 -11.00
C MET A 64 13.48 2.87 -10.94
N ALA A 65 13.42 3.98 -10.20
CA ALA A 65 12.23 4.79 -10.03
C ALA A 65 12.02 5.77 -11.20
N ASN A 66 13.09 6.17 -11.89
CA ASN A 66 13.00 7.00 -13.09
C ASN A 66 12.76 6.12 -14.32
N HIS A 67 11.51 6.00 -14.74
CA HIS A 67 11.17 5.36 -16.00
C HIS A 67 11.78 6.15 -17.19
N PRO A 68 12.28 5.49 -18.26
CA PRO A 68 12.72 6.18 -19.47
C PRO A 68 11.55 6.98 -20.08
N SER A 69 11.75 8.27 -20.24
CA SER A 69 10.71 9.30 -20.40
C SER A 69 9.94 9.33 -21.72
N ASN A 70 9.97 8.30 -22.58
CA ASN A 70 9.55 8.49 -23.97
C ASN A 70 8.25 7.81 -24.40
N SER A 71 7.56 7.10 -23.51
CA SER A 71 6.14 6.79 -23.70
C SER A 71 5.49 6.44 -22.36
N TRP A 72 4.58 7.29 -21.88
CA TRP A 72 3.56 6.83 -20.93
C TRP A 72 2.71 5.78 -21.64
N ASP A 73 3.15 4.52 -21.54
CA ASP A 73 2.44 3.39 -22.09
C ASP A 73 1.24 3.05 -21.19
N TRP A 74 0.24 2.40 -21.78
CA TRP A 74 -0.94 1.87 -21.10
C TRP A 74 -0.60 1.02 -19.87
N SER A 75 0.56 0.35 -19.90
CA SER A 75 1.10 -0.41 -18.77
C SER A 75 1.40 0.48 -17.55
N THR A 76 2.02 1.65 -17.76
CA THR A 76 2.33 2.62 -16.71
C THR A 76 1.05 3.21 -16.11
N MET A 77 0.10 3.61 -16.95
CA MET A 77 -1.20 4.13 -16.49
C MET A 77 -1.94 3.12 -15.60
N LYS A 78 -1.87 1.83 -15.92
CA LYS A 78 -2.46 0.76 -15.10
C LYS A 78 -1.76 0.61 -13.76
N VAL A 79 -0.43 0.71 -13.74
CA VAL A 79 0.33 0.66 -12.49
C VAL A 79 0.06 1.90 -11.64
N ASP A 80 0.00 3.09 -12.21
CA ASP A 80 -0.36 4.31 -11.48
C ASP A 80 -1.77 4.23 -10.88
N ALA A 81 -2.73 3.69 -11.64
CA ALA A 81 -4.08 3.44 -11.12
C ALA A 81 -4.07 2.43 -9.96
N SER A 82 -3.17 1.45 -10.00
CA SER A 82 -3.00 0.45 -8.93
C SER A 82 -2.32 1.07 -7.70
N LEU A 83 -1.30 1.91 -7.91
CA LEU A 83 -0.62 2.67 -6.86
C LEU A 83 -1.58 3.63 -6.16
N LYS A 84 -2.44 4.32 -6.91
CA LYS A 84 -3.48 5.19 -6.34
C LYS A 84 -4.48 4.43 -5.46
N LYS A 85 -4.83 3.20 -5.84
CA LYS A 85 -5.69 2.32 -5.01
C LYS A 85 -4.93 1.85 -3.77
N TYR A 86 -3.67 1.45 -3.94
CA TYR A 86 -2.82 1.02 -2.84
C TYR A 86 -2.63 2.14 -1.81
N SER A 87 -2.28 3.36 -2.23
CA SER A 87 -2.13 4.53 -1.36
C SER A 87 -3.40 4.78 -0.54
N LYS A 88 -4.59 4.76 -1.15
CA LYS A 88 -5.85 4.90 -0.40
C LYS A 88 -6.07 3.78 0.62
N SER A 89 -5.72 2.55 0.26
CA SER A 89 -5.82 1.41 1.16
C SER A 89 -4.85 1.56 2.33
N MET A 90 -3.61 1.96 2.04
CA MET A 90 -2.56 2.22 3.02
C MET A 90 -3.00 3.33 3.98
N ASP A 91 -3.48 4.47 3.48
CA ASP A 91 -4.00 5.57 4.30
C ASP A 91 -5.10 5.09 5.25
N SER A 92 -6.04 4.29 4.73
CA SER A 92 -7.14 3.73 5.53
C SER A 92 -6.62 2.77 6.60
N THR A 93 -5.64 1.93 6.26
CA THR A 93 -4.97 1.04 7.22
C THR A 93 -4.27 1.85 8.30
N LEU A 94 -3.46 2.84 7.94
CA LEU A 94 -2.72 3.67 8.89
C LEU A 94 -3.65 4.43 9.83
N GLN A 95 -4.77 4.95 9.33
CA GLN A 95 -5.79 5.62 10.16
C GLN A 95 -6.49 4.68 11.15
N SER A 96 -6.54 3.39 10.84
CA SER A 96 -7.15 2.36 11.71
C SER A 96 -6.21 1.82 12.78
N LEU A 97 -4.90 2.07 12.65
CA LEU A 97 -3.87 1.58 13.55
C LEU A 97 -3.47 2.65 14.58
N ASN A 98 -3.00 2.21 15.75
CA ASN A 98 -2.30 3.12 16.64
C ASN A 98 -0.92 3.46 16.06
N SER A 99 -0.25 4.49 16.61
CA SER A 99 0.99 4.99 16.02
C SER A 99 2.14 3.98 16.00
N ILE A 100 2.20 3.04 16.96
CA ILE A 100 3.24 2.01 17.02
C ILE A 100 2.97 0.94 15.94
N ASP A 101 1.74 0.47 15.85
CA ASP A 101 1.35 -0.53 14.85
C ASP A 101 1.43 0.04 13.42
N ALA A 102 1.09 1.32 13.24
CA ALA A 102 1.24 2.03 11.98
C ALA A 102 2.72 2.11 11.55
N HIS A 103 3.62 2.48 12.46
CA HIS A 103 5.05 2.51 12.21
C HIS A 103 5.60 1.11 11.83
N ASN A 104 5.24 0.08 12.59
CA ASN A 104 5.64 -1.30 12.29
C ASN A 104 5.11 -1.78 10.94
N PHE A 105 3.85 -1.48 10.61
CA PHE A 105 3.26 -1.82 9.31
C PHE A 105 4.03 -1.18 8.16
N ILE A 106 4.37 0.11 8.28
CA ILE A 106 5.13 0.83 7.26
C ILE A 106 6.50 0.20 7.04
N HIS A 107 7.22 -0.12 8.11
CA HIS A 107 8.53 -0.79 8.01
C HIS A 107 8.43 -2.15 7.34
N GLN A 108 7.42 -2.95 7.69
CA GLN A 108 7.20 -4.25 7.06
C GLN A 108 6.90 -4.12 5.57
N GLU A 109 6.06 -3.16 5.17
CA GLU A 109 5.73 -2.93 3.76
C GLU A 109 6.92 -2.39 2.95
N PHE A 110 7.74 -1.54 3.57
CA PHE A 110 8.99 -1.06 2.99
C PHE A 110 9.96 -2.22 2.75
N LEU A 111 10.23 -3.03 3.77
CA LEU A 111 11.12 -4.20 3.67
C LEU A 111 10.61 -5.22 2.66
N ARG A 112 9.28 -5.46 2.63
CA ARG A 112 8.67 -6.34 1.64
C ARG A 112 8.93 -5.83 0.23
N SER A 113 8.73 -4.54 -0.04
CA SER A 113 8.98 -3.97 -1.36
C SER A 113 10.46 -3.95 -1.72
N LYS A 114 11.35 -3.67 -0.75
CA LYS A 114 12.80 -3.77 -0.91
C LYS A 114 13.22 -5.17 -1.32
N SER A 115 12.72 -6.21 -0.65
CA SER A 115 13.03 -7.61 -0.99
C SER A 115 12.59 -8.00 -2.40
N MET A 116 11.52 -7.39 -2.92
CA MET A 116 11.07 -7.62 -4.30
C MET A 116 12.02 -7.02 -5.33
N LEU A 117 12.72 -5.92 -4.99
CA LEU A 117 13.73 -5.30 -5.85
C LEU A 117 15.05 -6.09 -5.87
N GLU A 118 15.33 -6.89 -4.83
CA GLU A 118 16.51 -7.77 -4.78
C GLU A 118 16.37 -8.99 -5.72
N ASN A 119 15.15 -9.29 -6.18
CA ASN A 119 14.90 -10.34 -7.16
C ASN A 119 15.30 -9.87 -8.57
N THR A 120 16.24 -10.57 -9.21
CA THR A 120 16.76 -10.23 -10.55
C THR A 120 15.74 -10.39 -11.67
N ASP A 121 14.69 -11.18 -11.46
CA ASP A 121 13.73 -11.57 -12.51
C ASP A 121 12.48 -10.68 -12.55
N ILE A 122 12.50 -9.56 -11.83
CA ILE A 122 11.37 -8.62 -11.78
C ILE A 122 11.39 -7.66 -12.98
N SER A 123 10.23 -7.49 -13.61
CA SER A 123 10.08 -6.56 -14.75
C SER A 123 10.21 -5.11 -14.30
N ASP A 124 10.66 -4.22 -15.19
CA ASP A 124 10.88 -2.81 -14.85
C ASP A 124 9.60 -2.10 -14.39
N ILE A 125 8.45 -2.46 -14.95
CA ILE A 125 7.17 -1.92 -14.50
C ILE A 125 6.80 -2.34 -13.07
N ARG A 126 7.23 -3.54 -12.65
CA ARG A 126 7.09 -4.01 -11.26
C ARG A 126 8.14 -3.37 -10.36
N LYS A 127 9.36 -3.13 -10.84
CA LYS A 127 10.36 -2.33 -10.10
C LYS A 127 9.81 -0.95 -9.79
N TYR A 128 9.22 -0.27 -10.77
CA TYR A 128 8.55 1.01 -10.59
C TYR A 128 7.46 0.93 -9.51
N TYR A 129 6.57 -0.07 -9.59
CA TYR A 129 5.53 -0.28 -8.57
C TYR A 129 6.11 -0.41 -7.14
N HIS A 130 7.14 -1.23 -6.94
CA HIS A 130 7.74 -1.40 -5.62
C HIS A 130 8.54 -0.18 -5.18
N CYS A 131 9.18 0.54 -6.10
CA CYS A 131 9.86 1.79 -5.78
C CYS A 131 8.88 2.85 -5.26
N GLU A 132 7.71 2.96 -5.89
CA GLU A 132 6.66 3.88 -5.44
C GLU A 132 6.07 3.48 -4.09
N ILE A 133 5.90 2.18 -3.81
CA ILE A 133 5.51 1.74 -2.46
C ILE A 133 6.56 2.15 -1.42
N MET A 134 7.86 1.96 -1.70
CA MET A 134 8.93 2.36 -0.77
C MET A 134 8.92 3.87 -0.52
N ARG A 135 8.67 4.70 -1.54
CA ARG A 135 8.45 6.15 -1.41
C ARG A 135 7.27 6.47 -0.49
N MET A 136 6.11 5.84 -0.73
CA MET A 136 4.91 6.03 0.11
C MET A 136 5.17 5.67 1.57
N CYS A 137 5.92 4.59 1.82
CA CYS A 137 6.31 4.16 3.17
C CYS A 137 7.19 5.22 3.85
N TYR A 138 8.24 5.68 3.17
CA TYR A 138 9.11 6.74 3.68
C TYR A 138 8.35 8.03 4.01
N ASP A 139 7.48 8.49 3.11
CA ASP A 139 6.69 9.70 3.33
C ASP A 139 5.70 9.53 4.49
N SER A 140 5.07 8.35 4.60
CA SER A 140 4.13 8.04 5.69
C SER A 140 4.83 7.96 7.04
N ASP A 141 5.99 7.33 7.10
CA ASP A 141 6.77 7.20 8.34
C ASP A 141 7.24 8.58 8.83
N ARG A 142 7.72 9.42 7.91
CA ARG A 142 8.05 10.81 8.19
C ARG A 142 6.84 11.59 8.68
N PHE A 143 5.67 11.41 8.07
CA PHE A 143 4.44 12.08 8.51
C PHE A 143 4.02 11.64 9.93
N LEU A 144 4.05 10.34 10.24
CA LEU A 144 3.75 9.82 11.58
C LEU A 144 4.68 10.38 12.65
N ASN A 145 5.94 10.61 12.30
CA ASN A 145 6.93 11.21 13.18
C ASN A 145 6.72 12.72 13.41
N HIS A 146 6.16 13.44 12.44
CA HIS A 146 5.93 14.88 12.54
C HIS A 146 4.50 15.29 12.95
N SER A 147 3.52 14.38 12.91
CA SER A 147 2.09 14.71 13.09
C SER A 147 1.52 14.54 14.51
N SER A 148 2.32 14.17 15.51
CA SER A 148 1.82 13.96 16.87
C SER A 148 1.87 15.27 17.68
N PRO A 149 0.72 15.80 18.17
CA PRO A 149 0.74 16.86 19.18
C PRO A 149 1.30 16.29 20.48
N VAL A 150 2.37 16.90 20.99
CA VAL A 150 2.81 16.71 22.37
C VAL A 150 1.71 17.29 23.26
N GLN A 151 1.01 16.45 23.99
CA GLN A 151 0.22 16.90 25.14
C GLN A 151 1.22 17.41 26.18
N LEU A 152 1.34 18.73 26.30
CA LEU A 152 1.92 19.41 27.45
C LEU A 152 0.88 19.46 28.58
#